data_AF-A0A3N5GBB1-F1
#
_entry.id   AF-A0A3N5GBB1-F1
#
_cell.length_a   1.000
_cell.length_b   1.000
_cell.length_c   1.000
_cell.angle_alpha   90.00
_cell.angle_beta   90.00
_cell.angle_gamma   90.00
#
_symmetry.space_group_name_H-M   'P 1'
#
loop_
_entity.id
_entity.type
_entity.pdbx_description
1 polymer ?
#
loop_
_entity_poly.entity_id
_entity_poly.type
_entity_poly.pdbx_seq_one_letter_code
_entity_poly.pdbx_strand_id
1 'polypeptide(L)'
;GKDVLGYLKQHSGLYHLAGAGAASRYEWAKAVIDFDPKKEEQMVKQILPAKSSEFPNPANRPVYSALECSWFETTFGIYLPEWKVSISLLEN
;
A
#
# COMPACT_ATOMS: atom_id res chain seq x y z
N GLY A 1 2.26 24.63 27.81
CA GLY A 1 1.52 24.15 26.61
C GLY A 1 2.53 23.92 25.52
N LYS A 2 2.44 22.81 24.77
CA LYS A 2 3.45 22.47 23.74
C LYS A 2 3.50 23.56 22.66
N ASP A 3 4.72 23.97 22.27
CA ASP A 3 4.93 24.84 21.13
C ASP A 3 4.67 24.06 19.83
N VAL A 4 3.42 24.10 19.38
CA VAL A 4 2.99 23.38 18.18
C VAL A 4 3.65 23.96 16.93
N LEU A 5 3.83 25.29 16.87
CA LEU A 5 4.41 25.94 15.70
C LEU A 5 5.91 25.62 15.57
N GLY A 6 6.64 25.59 16.69
CA GLY A 6 8.02 25.13 16.73
C GLY A 6 8.17 23.69 16.27
N TYR A 7 7.29 22.80 16.74
CA TYR A 7 7.28 21.39 16.31
C TYR A 7 7.05 21.25 14.79
N LEU A 8 6.05 21.93 14.24
CA LEU A 8 5.76 21.87 12.80
C LEU A 8 6.90 22.43 11.96
N LYS A 9 7.53 23.53 12.40
CA LYS A 9 8.69 24.11 11.71
C LYS A 9 9.91 23.20 11.74
N GLN A 10 10.13 22.50 12.86
CA GLN A 10 11.27 21.57 13.00
C GLN A 10 11.14 20.32 12.13
N HIS A 11 9.92 19.79 11.97
CA HIS A 11 9.65 18.55 11.24
C HIS A 11 9.01 18.80 9.85
N SER A 12 9.11 20.02 9.32
CA SER A 12 8.63 20.34 7.97
C SER A 12 9.58 19.76 6.92
N GLY A 13 9.04 19.12 5.89
CA GLY A 13 9.84 18.54 4.82
C GLY A 13 8.99 17.72 3.87
N LEU A 14 9.66 17.07 2.91
CA LEU A 14 9.06 16.09 2.03
C LEU A 14 9.26 14.69 2.60
N TYR A 15 8.16 13.96 2.76
CA TYR A 15 8.15 12.58 3.25
C TYR A 15 7.40 11.70 2.28
N HIS A 16 7.89 10.48 2.07
CA HIS A 16 7.04 9.43 1.52
C HIS A 16 6.16 8.87 2.64
N LEU A 17 4.92 8.56 2.28
CA LEU A 17 3.96 7.95 3.18
C LEU A 17 3.09 6.96 2.40
N ALA A 18 3.33 5.67 2.64
CA ALA A 18 2.59 4.55 2.08
C ALA A 18 2.54 3.40 3.09
N GLY A 19 1.66 2.41 2.89
CA GLY A 19 1.63 1.21 3.74
C GLY A 19 2.98 0.46 3.73
N ALA A 20 3.25 -0.31 4.79
CA ALA A 20 4.49 -1.07 4.88
C ALA A 20 4.52 -2.27 3.91
N GLY A 21 5.73 -2.62 3.50
CA GLY A 21 5.99 -3.66 2.51
C GLY A 21 5.73 -3.21 1.07
N ALA A 22 5.71 -4.18 0.16
CA ALA A 22 5.41 -3.96 -1.26
C ALA A 22 4.66 -5.16 -1.83
N ALA A 23 3.91 -4.93 -2.91
CA ALA A 23 3.20 -5.97 -3.63
C ALA A 23 3.15 -5.66 -5.12
N SER A 24 3.18 -6.70 -5.94
CA SER A 24 2.69 -6.65 -7.31
C SER A 24 1.16 -6.55 -7.32
N ARG A 25 0.59 -6.07 -8.44
CA ARG A 25 -0.88 -6.10 -8.64
C ARG A 25 -1.46 -7.51 -8.53
N TYR A 26 -0.69 -8.52 -8.93
CA TYR A 26 -1.05 -9.93 -8.83
C TYR A 26 -1.16 -10.38 -7.37
N GLU A 27 -0.13 -10.12 -6.55
CA GLU A 27 -0.15 -10.46 -5.12
C GLU A 27 -1.27 -9.73 -4.37
N TRP A 28 -1.49 -8.46 -4.70
CA TRP A 28 -2.56 -7.67 -4.11
C TRP A 28 -3.94 -8.24 -4.45
N ALA A 29 -4.22 -8.52 -5.73
CA ALA A 29 -5.49 -9.12 -6.15
C ALA A 29 -5.74 -10.48 -5.50
N LYS A 30 -4.71 -11.33 -5.38
CA LYS A 30 -4.81 -12.58 -4.64
C LYS A 30 -5.18 -12.37 -3.19
N ALA A 31 -4.49 -11.45 -2.49
CA ALA A 31 -4.79 -11.15 -1.11
C ALA A 31 -6.22 -10.66 -0.90
N VAL A 32 -6.75 -9.81 -1.80
CA VAL A 32 -8.15 -9.35 -1.74
C VAL A 32 -9.11 -10.54 -1.83
N ILE A 33 -8.95 -11.40 -2.82
CA ILE A 33 -9.79 -12.61 -2.95
C ILE A 33 -9.61 -13.54 -1.75
N ASP A 34 -8.39 -13.68 -1.23
CA ASP A 34 -8.06 -14.53 -0.08
C ASP A 34 -8.65 -14.01 1.23
N PHE A 35 -8.74 -12.69 1.43
CA PHE A 35 -9.29 -12.07 2.64
C PHE A 35 -10.79 -11.77 2.58
N ASP A 36 -11.42 -11.82 1.42
CA ASP A 36 -12.86 -11.64 1.29
C ASP A 36 -13.62 -12.71 2.14
N PRO A 37 -14.44 -12.29 3.11
CA PRO A 37 -15.13 -13.20 4.01
C PRO A 37 -16.29 -13.94 3.35
N LYS A 38 -16.82 -13.44 2.22
CA LYS A 38 -17.99 -13.99 1.51
C LYS A 38 -17.56 -14.93 0.39
N LYS A 39 -16.79 -15.95 0.75
CA LYS A 39 -16.20 -16.92 -0.19
C LYS A 39 -17.23 -17.59 -1.09
N GLU A 40 -18.42 -17.82 -0.57
CA GLU A 40 -19.55 -18.43 -1.26
C GLU A 40 -20.13 -17.56 -2.38
N GLU A 41 -19.95 -16.24 -2.33
CA GLU A 41 -20.39 -15.31 -3.38
C GLU A 41 -19.35 -15.17 -4.50
N GLN A 42 -18.13 -15.69 -4.31
CA GLN A 42 -17.03 -15.52 -5.25
C GLN A 42 -17.26 -16.30 -6.55
N MET A 43 -17.19 -15.58 -7.67
CA MET A 43 -17.14 -16.20 -9.01
C MET A 43 -15.71 -16.51 -9.47
N VAL A 44 -14.71 -15.94 -8.81
CA VAL A 44 -13.30 -16.07 -9.19
C VAL A 44 -12.83 -17.50 -8.91
N LYS A 45 -12.35 -18.19 -9.94
CA LYS A 45 -11.81 -19.56 -9.82
C LYS A 45 -10.29 -19.61 -9.72
N GLN A 46 -9.62 -18.70 -10.40
CA GLN A 46 -8.16 -18.61 -10.44
C GLN A 46 -7.73 -17.20 -10.83
N ILE A 47 -6.60 -16.76 -10.29
CA ILE A 47 -5.89 -15.57 -10.74
C ILE A 47 -4.59 -16.03 -11.37
N LEU A 48 -4.38 -15.66 -12.64
CA LEU A 48 -3.17 -15.97 -13.38
C LEU A 48 -2.25 -14.74 -13.41
N PRO A 49 -0.92 -14.93 -13.35
CA PRO A 49 0.02 -13.83 -13.51
C PRO A 49 -0.01 -13.32 -14.95
N ALA A 50 0.26 -12.02 -15.13
CA ALA A 50 0.44 -11.44 -16.45
C ALA A 50 1.50 -10.33 -16.43
N LYS A 51 2.18 -10.15 -17.56
CA LYS A 51 3.17 -9.10 -17.79
C LYS A 51 2.48 -7.81 -18.22
N SER A 52 3.02 -6.67 -17.83
CA SER A 52 2.53 -5.36 -18.28
C SER A 52 2.54 -5.23 -19.81
N SER A 53 3.46 -5.89 -20.52
CA SER A 53 3.54 -5.88 -21.99
C SER A 53 2.34 -6.54 -22.68
N GLU A 54 1.61 -7.41 -21.99
CA GLU A 54 0.40 -8.07 -22.53
C GLU A 54 -0.81 -7.13 -22.52
N PHE A 55 -0.72 -6.01 -21.78
CA PHE A 55 -1.80 -5.04 -21.59
C PHE A 55 -1.27 -3.61 -21.81
N PRO A 56 -0.96 -3.21 -23.06
CA PRO A 56 -0.39 -1.91 -23.34
C PRO A 56 -1.35 -0.77 -22.95
N ASN A 57 -0.81 0.23 -22.28
CA ASN A 57 -1.54 1.43 -21.83
C ASN A 57 -0.96 2.66 -22.53
N PRO A 58 -1.76 3.72 -22.78
CA PRO A 58 -1.25 4.97 -23.34
C PRO A 58 -0.17 5.64 -22.47
N ALA A 59 -0.24 5.46 -21.15
CA ALA A 59 0.73 6.01 -20.20
C ALA A 59 1.73 4.95 -19.75
N ASN A 60 3.01 5.31 -19.76
CA ASN A 60 4.08 4.47 -19.22
C ASN A 60 3.91 4.32 -17.70
N ARG A 61 3.83 3.06 -17.24
CA ARG A 61 3.74 2.74 -15.81
C ARG A 61 5.13 2.32 -15.31
N PRO A 62 5.59 2.85 -14.16
CA PRO A 62 6.80 2.34 -13.51
C PRO A 62 6.66 0.85 -13.21
N VAL A 63 7.75 0.09 -13.41
CA VAL A 63 7.80 -1.34 -13.05
C VAL A 63 7.78 -1.52 -11.53
N TYR A 64 8.32 -0.55 -10.79
CA TYR A 64 8.40 -0.56 -9.33
C TYR A 64 8.05 0.83 -8.80
N SER A 65 7.12 0.90 -7.84
CA SER A 65 6.61 2.17 -7.28
C SER A 65 6.48 2.14 -5.76
N ALA A 66 7.09 1.16 -5.09
CA ALA A 66 7.11 1.15 -3.62
C ALA A 66 8.01 2.29 -3.11
N LEU A 67 7.59 2.91 -2.01
CA LEU A 67 8.25 4.07 -1.44
C LEU A 67 8.96 3.71 -0.13
N GLU A 68 10.19 4.19 0.03
CA GLU A 68 10.93 4.14 1.28
C GLU A 68 10.33 5.18 2.25
N CYS A 69 9.81 4.74 3.40
CA CYS A 69 9.09 5.58 4.36
C CYS A 69 9.83 5.79 5.69
N SER A 70 11.07 5.32 5.85
CA SER A 70 11.82 5.38 7.12
C SER A 70 11.96 6.78 7.68
N TRP A 71 12.06 7.81 6.83
CA TRP A 71 12.14 9.19 7.28
C TRP A 71 10.86 9.64 7.98
N PHE A 72 9.69 9.26 7.47
CA PHE A 72 8.42 9.55 8.13
C PHE A 72 8.32 8.80 9.46
N GLU A 73 8.62 7.49 9.42
CA GLU A 73 8.53 6.61 10.58
C GLU A 73 9.40 7.09 11.74
N THR A 74 10.67 7.40 11.46
CA THR A 74 11.63 7.87 12.47
C THR A 74 11.33 9.28 12.97
N THR A 75 10.83 10.16 12.09
CA THR A 75 10.50 11.56 12.45
C THR A 75 9.27 11.62 13.37
N PHE A 76 8.23 10.87 13.06
CA PHE A 76 6.94 10.98 13.76
C PHE A 76 6.69 9.84 14.76
N GLY A 77 7.51 8.78 14.75
CA GLY A 77 7.30 7.59 15.58
C GLY A 77 6.05 6.80 15.19
N ILE A 78 5.60 6.95 13.93
CA ILE A 78 4.39 6.31 13.40
C ILE A 78 4.79 5.31 12.34
N TYR A 79 4.44 4.05 12.57
CA TYR A 79 4.61 2.96 11.62
C TYR A 79 3.27 2.65 10.97
N LEU A 80 3.25 2.59 9.64
CA LEU A 80 2.06 2.14 8.92
C LEU A 80 2.02 0.61 8.88
N PRO A 81 0.82 0.00 8.94
CA PRO A 81 0.68 -1.44 8.94
C PRO A 81 1.17 -2.05 7.61
N GLU A 82 1.63 -3.29 7.68
CA GLU A 82 1.87 -4.13 6.50
C GLU A 82 0.64 -4.16 5.59
N TRP A 83 0.86 -4.03 4.28
CA TRP A 83 -0.23 -3.82 3.32
C TRP A 83 -1.34 -4.89 3.36
N LYS A 84 -1.00 -6.13 3.72
CA LYS A 84 -1.99 -7.23 3.87
C LYS A 84 -2.93 -7.01 5.05
N VAL A 85 -2.43 -6.42 6.15
CA VAL A 85 -3.26 -6.10 7.32
C VAL A 85 -4.32 -5.07 6.92
N SER A 86 -3.92 -4.05 6.16
CA SER A 86 -4.87 -3.04 5.65
C SER A 86 -5.99 -3.65 4.80
N ILE A 87 -5.71 -4.70 4.01
CA ILE A 87 -6.75 -5.42 3.25
C ILE A 87 -7.70 -6.16 4.18
N SER A 88 -7.17 -6.86 5.18
CA SER A 88 -8.00 -7.62 6.14
C SER A 88 -8.95 -6.74 6.96
N LEU A 89 -8.71 -5.42 7.01
CA LEU A 89 -9.54 -4.46 7.75
C LEU A 89 -10.69 -3.85 6.92
N LEU A 90 -10.76 -4.09 5.60
CA LEU A 90 -11.75 -3.45 4.72
C LEU A 90 -13.20 -3.96 4.92
N GLU A 91 -13.41 -5.00 5.72
CA GLU A 91 -14.69 -5.72 5.87
C GLU A 91 -15.20 -5.77 7.32
N ASN A 92 -14.80 -4.80 8.18
CA ASN A 92 -15.49 -4.55 9.46
C ASN A 92 -16.62 -3.53 9.31
#